data_AF-A0A975YMH8-F1
#
_entry.id   AF-A0A975YMH8-F1
#
_cell.length_a   1.000
_cell.length_b   1.000
_cell.length_c   1.000
_cell.angle_alpha   90.00
_cell.angle_beta   90.00
_cell.angle_gamma   90.00
#
_symmetry.space_group_name_H-M   'P 1'
#
loop_
_entity.id
_entity.type
_entity.pdbx_description
1 polymer ?
#
loop_
_entity_poly.entity_id
_entity_poly.type
_entity_poly.pdbx_seq_one_letter_code
_entity_poly.pdbx_strand_id
1 'polypeptide(L)'
;MNRTLYRYYDADSGQYLSSDPIGMLGGLRPQAYVHNPMEWVDPLGLYSELKHTGMGHHLIPRSVAKKLAIDDFAHNQAISWYPNNVSGSDELHKRLHCSLINEGVPFHGSKFEASVGDFFQRAKSAYDGIDEKGFLKVPYTDEILADDVTPKEALEILEQRIVGLPKHE
;
A
#
# COMPACT_ATOMS: atom_id res chain seq x y z
N MET A 1 -25.00 -1.14 -26.25
CA MET A 1 -24.22 -0.17 -27.03
C MET A 1 -24.00 1.06 -26.17
N ASN A 2 -22.79 1.28 -25.68
CA ASN A 2 -22.46 2.44 -24.84
C ASN A 2 -21.73 3.47 -25.72
N ARG A 3 -22.33 4.65 -25.92
CA ARG A 3 -21.70 5.80 -26.61
C ARG A 3 -21.31 6.82 -25.54
N THR A 4 -20.01 6.95 -25.30
CA THR A 4 -19.42 8.11 -24.62
C THR A 4 -19.41 9.29 -25.57
N LEU A 5 -19.89 10.48 -25.16
CA LEU A 5 -19.73 11.72 -25.91
C LEU A 5 -19.30 12.87 -24.97
N TYR A 6 -17.99 13.11 -24.97
CA TYR A 6 -17.24 14.39 -24.83
C TYR A 6 -17.59 15.38 -23.70
N ARG A 7 -16.76 15.40 -22.63
CA ARG A 7 -16.57 16.59 -21.77
C ARG A 7 -15.39 17.40 -22.32
N TYR A 8 -15.59 18.70 -22.55
CA TYR A 8 -14.52 19.60 -22.99
C TYR A 8 -13.79 20.16 -21.75
N TYR A 9 -12.48 19.95 -21.71
CA TYR A 9 -11.58 20.41 -20.65
C TYR A 9 -10.96 21.75 -21.05
N ASP A 10 -11.00 22.72 -20.14
CA ASP A 10 -10.30 24.00 -20.30
C ASP A 10 -8.99 23.97 -19.50
N ALA A 11 -7.86 24.06 -20.21
CA ALA A 11 -6.55 23.89 -19.61
C ALA A 11 -6.05 25.12 -18.84
N ASP A 12 -6.56 26.32 -19.15
CA ASP A 12 -6.16 27.57 -18.47
C ASP A 12 -6.81 27.70 -17.09
N SER A 13 -8.05 27.23 -16.93
CA SER A 13 -8.80 27.31 -15.67
C SER A 13 -8.74 26.05 -14.81
N GLY A 14 -8.32 24.92 -15.38
CA GLY A 14 -8.23 23.64 -14.68
C GLY A 14 -9.60 23.10 -14.25
N GLN A 15 -10.63 23.28 -15.08
CA GLN A 15 -12.00 22.85 -14.78
C GLN A 15 -12.67 22.25 -16.02
N TYR A 16 -13.69 21.41 -15.81
CA TYR A 16 -14.57 20.96 -16.90
C TYR A 16 -15.59 22.06 -17.22
N LEU A 17 -15.81 22.31 -18.52
CA LEU A 17 -16.75 23.34 -18.98
C LEU A 17 -18.22 22.89 -18.89
N SER A 18 -18.50 21.61 -18.60
CA SER A 18 -19.85 21.08 -18.44
C SER A 18 -20.06 20.45 -17.06
N SER A 19 -21.23 20.71 -16.47
CA SER A 19 -21.65 20.13 -15.19
C SER A 19 -21.91 18.63 -15.32
N ASP A 20 -21.58 17.87 -14.26
CA ASP A 20 -21.82 16.42 -14.19
C ASP A 20 -23.33 16.08 -14.25
N PRO A 21 -23.78 15.10 -15.07
CA PRO A 21 -25.18 14.71 -15.13
C PRO A 21 -25.70 13.94 -13.89
N ILE A 22 -24.86 13.58 -12.91
CA ILE A 22 -25.35 13.18 -11.58
C ILE A 22 -25.59 14.44 -10.74
N GLY A 23 -26.80 14.98 -10.86
CA GLY A 23 -27.27 16.09 -10.03
C GLY A 23 -27.22 15.79 -8.52
N MET A 24 -27.12 16.86 -7.72
CA MET A 24 -27.34 16.98 -6.26
C MET A 24 -26.80 15.88 -5.31
N LEU A 25 -25.86 15.03 -5.72
CA LEU A 25 -25.06 14.20 -4.79
C LEU A 25 -23.55 14.52 -4.86
N GLY A 26 -23.13 15.36 -5.80
CA GLY A 26 -21.72 15.72 -6.04
C GLY A 26 -21.25 17.02 -5.39
N GLY A 27 -21.41 17.16 -4.06
CA GLY A 27 -20.72 18.17 -3.25
C GLY A 27 -20.88 19.65 -3.64
N LEU A 28 -20.24 20.54 -2.87
CA LEU A 28 -20.39 22.00 -2.99
C LEU A 28 -19.65 22.65 -4.18
N ARG A 29 -18.94 21.87 -5.01
CA ARG A 29 -18.16 22.39 -6.16
C ARG A 29 -18.14 21.39 -7.33
N PRO A 30 -19.18 21.39 -8.19
CA PRO A 30 -19.28 20.48 -9.34
C PRO A 30 -18.26 20.74 -10.47
N GLN A 31 -17.41 21.77 -10.32
CA GLN A 31 -16.43 22.23 -11.30
C GLN A 31 -14.98 21.99 -10.86
N ALA A 32 -14.75 21.58 -9.61
CA ALA A 32 -13.40 21.46 -9.09
C ALA A 32 -12.69 20.24 -9.67
N TYR A 33 -11.62 20.48 -10.42
CA TYR A 33 -10.67 19.44 -10.77
C TYR A 33 -9.73 19.19 -9.59
N VAL A 34 -9.30 17.95 -9.44
CA VAL A 34 -8.36 17.53 -8.38
C VAL A 34 -7.07 18.31 -8.55
N HIS A 35 -6.65 19.02 -7.48
CA HIS A 35 -5.32 19.62 -7.43
C HIS A 35 -4.30 18.49 -7.55
N ASN A 36 -3.72 18.37 -8.75
CA ASN A 36 -2.62 17.47 -9.14
C ASN A 36 -3.01 16.09 -9.73
N PRO A 37 -3.22 15.99 -11.06
CA PRO A 37 -3.66 14.77 -11.75
C PRO A 37 -2.54 13.81 -12.20
N MET A 38 -1.27 14.09 -11.90
CA MET A 38 -0.15 13.30 -12.46
C MET A 38 0.29 12.11 -11.62
N GLU A 39 -0.31 11.88 -10.44
CA GLU A 39 0.28 10.88 -9.55
C GLU A 39 -0.75 10.04 -8.76
N TRP A 40 -1.97 10.51 -8.46
CA TRP A 40 -2.78 9.88 -7.39
C TRP A 40 -4.29 9.83 -7.67
N VAL A 41 -4.73 9.29 -8.81
CA VAL A 41 -6.13 8.88 -8.97
C VAL A 41 -6.21 7.50 -9.61
N ASP A 42 -6.43 6.48 -8.79
CA ASP A 42 -6.99 5.20 -9.24
C ASP A 42 -8.53 5.25 -9.06
N PRO A 43 -9.32 5.21 -10.15
CA PRO A 43 -10.78 5.25 -10.09
C PRO A 43 -11.46 3.93 -9.63
N LEU A 44 -10.73 2.95 -9.06
CA LEU A 44 -11.25 1.59 -8.81
C LEU A 44 -11.32 1.13 -7.33
N GLY A 45 -10.85 1.90 -6.35
CA GLY A 45 -10.96 1.50 -4.93
C GLY A 45 -10.04 0.34 -4.53
N LEU A 46 -8.77 0.37 -4.97
CA LEU A 46 -7.81 -0.73 -4.80
C LEU A 46 -7.32 -1.02 -3.37
N TYR A 47 -7.53 -0.13 -2.40
CA TYR A 47 -7.15 -0.41 -1.01
C TYR A 47 -8.37 -0.84 -0.22
N SER A 48 -8.44 -2.14 0.09
CA SER A 48 -9.48 -2.68 0.96
C SER A 48 -9.06 -2.56 2.43
N GLU A 49 -10.06 -2.57 3.31
CA GLU A 49 -9.84 -2.76 4.74
C GLU A 49 -9.03 -4.02 5.00
N LEU A 50 -8.10 -3.94 5.95
CA LEU A 50 -7.18 -5.01 6.36
C LEU A 50 -7.87 -5.95 7.36
N LYS A 51 -8.89 -6.67 6.88
CA LYS A 51 -9.66 -7.62 7.69
C LYS A 51 -8.78 -8.75 8.20
N HIS A 52 -8.91 -9.10 9.48
CA HIS A 52 -8.13 -10.16 10.13
C HIS A 52 -8.35 -11.58 9.57
N THR A 53 -9.42 -11.77 8.80
CA THR A 53 -9.76 -13.03 8.12
C THR A 53 -9.27 -13.08 6.66
N GLY A 54 -8.76 -11.97 6.14
CA GLY A 54 -8.37 -11.82 4.74
C GLY A 54 -6.87 -11.73 4.57
N MET A 55 -6.47 -10.96 3.57
CA MET A 55 -5.08 -10.63 3.32
C MET A 55 -4.71 -9.35 4.04
N GLY A 56 -3.65 -9.40 4.85
CA GLY A 56 -3.09 -8.23 5.50
C GLY A 56 -2.19 -7.43 4.57
N HIS A 57 -1.60 -6.38 5.14
CA HIS A 57 -0.61 -5.57 4.44
C HIS A 57 0.72 -6.33 4.34
N HIS A 58 1.24 -6.46 3.13
CA HIS A 58 2.56 -7.06 2.91
C HIS A 58 3.63 -5.98 3.15
N LEU A 59 4.27 -6.02 4.32
CA LEU A 59 5.34 -5.08 4.67
C LEU A 59 6.52 -5.14 3.69
N ILE A 60 6.76 -6.32 3.13
CA ILE A 60 7.70 -6.56 2.03
C ILE A 60 6.87 -6.86 0.77
N PRO A 61 6.78 -5.93 -0.20
CA PRO A 61 6.01 -6.16 -1.41
C PRO A 61 6.50 -7.41 -2.15
N ARG A 62 5.58 -8.34 -2.49
CA ARG A 62 5.92 -9.63 -3.11
C ARG A 62 6.81 -9.52 -4.35
N SER A 63 6.55 -8.52 -5.18
CA SER A 63 7.32 -8.27 -6.40
C SER A 63 8.77 -7.86 -6.10
N VAL A 64 8.98 -7.08 -5.02
CA VAL A 64 10.29 -6.67 -4.52
C VAL A 64 10.98 -7.86 -3.84
N ALA A 65 10.28 -8.63 -3.00
CA ALA A 65 10.79 -9.86 -2.41
C ALA A 65 11.30 -10.84 -3.47
N LYS A 66 10.52 -11.06 -4.53
CA LYS A 66 10.93 -11.89 -5.68
C LYS A 66 12.18 -11.37 -6.38
N LYS A 67 12.29 -10.05 -6.61
CA LYS A 67 13.47 -9.43 -7.23
C LYS A 67 14.71 -9.59 -6.34
N LEU A 68 14.53 -9.53 -5.03
CA LEU A 68 15.58 -9.67 -4.02
C LEU A 68 15.89 -11.12 -3.63
N ALA A 69 15.25 -12.11 -4.26
CA ALA A 69 15.37 -13.54 -3.93
C ALA A 69 15.05 -13.86 -2.45
N ILE A 70 14.06 -13.17 -1.88
CA ILE A 70 13.51 -13.46 -0.55
C ILE A 70 12.24 -14.30 -0.74
N ASP A 71 12.42 -15.58 -1.05
CA ASP A 71 11.34 -16.45 -1.55
C ASP A 71 10.18 -16.63 -0.55
N ASP A 72 10.48 -16.65 0.75
CA ASP A 72 9.50 -16.72 1.85
C ASP A 72 8.48 -15.55 1.85
N PHE A 73 8.76 -14.48 1.11
CA PHE A 73 7.89 -13.31 0.99
C PHE A 73 7.40 -13.06 -0.45
N ALA A 74 7.77 -13.94 -1.39
CA ALA A 74 7.43 -13.81 -2.82
C ALA A 74 6.10 -14.49 -3.21
N HIS A 75 5.19 -14.75 -2.26
CA HIS A 75 3.91 -15.45 -2.47
C HIS A 75 2.73 -14.82 -1.70
N ASN A 76 1.50 -15.19 -2.06
CA ASN A 76 0.25 -14.56 -1.55
C ASN A 76 -0.08 -14.84 -0.07
N GLN A 77 0.58 -15.82 0.52
CA GLN A 77 0.40 -16.24 1.91
C GLN A 77 1.60 -15.84 2.77
N ALA A 78 2.44 -14.94 2.27
CA ALA A 78 3.55 -14.41 3.03
C ALA A 78 3.03 -13.70 4.29
N ILE A 79 3.83 -13.75 5.35
CA ILE A 79 3.51 -13.11 6.62
C ILE A 79 3.14 -11.65 6.36
N SER A 80 1.98 -11.24 6.87
CA SER A 80 1.42 -9.91 6.64
C SER A 80 1.12 -9.24 7.98
N TRP A 81 1.09 -7.92 7.96
CA TRP A 81 0.71 -7.11 9.12
C TRP A 81 -0.76 -6.72 9.05
N TYR A 82 -1.43 -6.73 10.19
CA TYR A 82 -2.85 -6.39 10.33
C TYR A 82 -3.00 -5.35 11.44
N PRO A 83 -3.75 -4.26 11.21
CA PRO A 83 -4.03 -3.28 12.26
C PRO A 83 -5.00 -3.85 13.29
N ASN A 84 -4.89 -3.41 14.55
CA ASN A 84 -5.83 -3.78 15.59
C ASN A 84 -7.25 -3.27 15.30
N ASN A 85 -7.36 -2.06 14.73
CA ASN A 85 -8.63 -1.50 14.27
C ASN A 85 -8.79 -1.67 12.75
N VAL A 86 -9.83 -2.40 12.34
CA VAL A 86 -10.14 -2.67 10.93
C VAL A 86 -10.92 -1.51 10.29
N SER A 87 -11.75 -0.81 11.06
CA SER A 87 -12.63 0.23 10.52
C SER A 87 -11.80 1.40 10.00
N GLY A 88 -11.93 1.72 8.71
CA GLY A 88 -11.16 2.79 8.07
C GLY A 88 -9.69 2.44 7.81
N SER A 89 -9.32 1.16 7.91
CA SER A 89 -7.96 0.69 7.63
C SER A 89 -7.59 0.70 6.15
N ASP A 90 -8.54 0.98 5.26
CA ASP A 90 -8.30 1.25 3.84
C ASP A 90 -7.42 2.49 3.61
N GLU A 91 -7.64 3.57 4.35
CA GLU A 91 -6.77 4.75 4.25
C GLU A 91 -5.39 4.49 4.89
N LEU A 92 -5.31 3.71 5.98
CA LEU A 92 -4.04 3.26 6.54
C LEU A 92 -3.27 2.38 5.54
N HIS A 93 -3.94 1.45 4.88
CA HIS A 93 -3.37 0.57 3.87
C HIS A 93 -2.80 1.38 2.69
N LYS A 94 -3.56 2.39 2.22
CA LYS A 94 -3.08 3.34 1.22
C LYS A 94 -1.86 4.12 1.72
N ARG A 95 -1.90 4.66 2.93
CA ARG A 95 -0.76 5.40 3.54
C ARG A 95 0.49 4.54 3.59
N LEU A 96 0.40 3.27 4.00
CA LEU A 96 1.52 2.33 4.04
C LEU A 96 2.17 2.13 2.66
N HIS A 97 1.35 1.94 1.62
CA HIS A 97 1.86 1.82 0.25
C HIS A 97 2.47 3.12 -0.27
N CYS A 98 1.84 4.26 -0.01
CA CYS A 98 2.34 5.57 -0.43
C CYS A 98 3.67 5.90 0.25
N SER A 99 3.82 5.62 1.54
CA SER A 99 5.08 5.84 2.26
C SER A 99 6.22 5.03 1.64
N LEU A 100 6.00 3.75 1.30
CA LEU A 100 7.01 2.94 0.62
C LEU A 100 7.42 3.55 -0.73
N ILE A 101 6.46 3.99 -1.53
CA ILE A 101 6.72 4.61 -2.84
C ILE A 101 7.52 5.91 -2.68
N ASN A 102 7.17 6.74 -1.69
CA ASN A 102 7.88 7.99 -1.40
C ASN A 102 9.35 7.76 -1.01
N GLU A 103 9.63 6.66 -0.30
CA GLU A 103 10.99 6.22 0.02
C GLU A 103 11.67 5.43 -1.13
N GLY A 104 11.06 5.38 -2.31
CA GLY A 104 11.62 4.78 -3.51
C GLY A 104 11.53 3.24 -3.53
N VAL A 105 10.57 2.65 -2.83
CA VAL A 105 10.21 1.23 -2.93
C VAL A 105 8.99 1.10 -3.86
N PRO A 106 9.17 0.64 -5.11
CA PRO A 106 8.09 0.60 -6.09
C PRO A 106 7.13 -0.56 -5.83
N PHE A 107 5.88 -0.40 -6.27
CA PHE A 107 4.88 -1.48 -6.26
C PHE A 107 5.29 -2.68 -7.13
N HIS A 108 6.02 -2.42 -8.21
CA HIS A 108 6.55 -3.43 -9.13
C HIS A 108 8.06 -3.57 -8.94
N GLY A 109 8.48 -4.68 -8.34
CA GLY A 109 9.89 -4.95 -8.02
C GLY A 109 10.85 -5.04 -9.20
N SER A 110 10.36 -5.15 -10.45
CA SER A 110 11.22 -5.03 -11.64
C SER A 110 11.92 -3.66 -11.75
N LYS A 111 11.43 -2.65 -11.02
CA LYS A 111 12.04 -1.31 -10.94
C LYS A 111 12.94 -1.13 -9.71
N PHE A 112 13.04 -2.12 -8.84
CA PHE A 112 13.85 -2.04 -7.62
C PHE A 112 15.24 -2.65 -7.88
N GLU A 113 16.25 -1.80 -7.98
CA GLU A 113 17.63 -2.20 -8.30
C GLU A 113 18.59 -2.10 -7.10
N ALA A 114 18.06 -1.81 -5.90
CA ALA A 114 18.86 -1.67 -4.69
C ALA A 114 18.98 -3.02 -3.93
N SER A 115 19.85 -3.06 -2.91
CA SER A 115 20.08 -4.28 -2.13
C SER A 115 18.96 -4.60 -1.15
N VAL A 116 19.01 -5.79 -0.53
CA VAL A 116 18.13 -6.18 0.58
C VAL A 116 18.25 -5.20 1.75
N GLY A 117 19.48 -4.80 2.10
CA GLY A 117 19.70 -3.83 3.18
C GLY A 117 19.11 -2.45 2.85
N ASP A 118 19.26 -1.99 1.60
CA ASP A 118 18.65 -0.73 1.15
C ASP A 118 17.13 -0.76 1.23
N PHE A 119 16.52 -1.91 0.87
CA PHE A 119 15.07 -2.10 1.03
C PHE A 119 14.65 -1.91 2.49
N PHE A 120 15.29 -2.61 3.44
CA PHE A 120 14.93 -2.51 4.84
C PHE A 120 15.15 -1.10 5.40
N GLN A 121 16.23 -0.42 5.00
CA GLN A 121 16.46 0.97 5.39
C GLN A 121 15.33 1.89 4.92
N ARG A 122 14.95 1.81 3.63
CA ARG A 122 13.87 2.62 3.05
C ARG A 122 12.51 2.28 3.66
N ALA A 123 12.21 1.01 3.83
CA ALA A 123 10.92 0.58 4.38
C ALA A 123 10.77 0.94 5.87
N LYS A 124 11.84 0.89 6.67
CA LYS A 124 11.81 1.40 8.05
C LYS A 124 11.62 2.91 8.10
N SER A 125 12.25 3.65 7.18
CA SER A 125 12.05 5.10 7.02
C SER A 125 10.59 5.40 6.64
N ALA A 126 10.02 4.64 5.70
CA ALA A 126 8.65 4.78 5.22
C ALA A 126 7.61 4.60 6.33
N TYR A 127 7.86 3.65 7.22
CA TYR A 127 6.96 3.34 8.34
C TYR A 127 7.28 4.14 9.60
N ASP A 128 8.27 5.04 9.57
CA ASP A 128 8.57 5.92 10.69
C ASP A 128 7.40 6.90 10.92
N GLY A 129 6.95 7.03 12.17
CA GLY A 129 5.79 7.85 12.53
C GLY A 129 4.42 7.26 12.15
N ILE A 130 4.34 5.96 11.86
CA ILE A 130 3.08 5.19 11.79
C ILE A 130 2.96 4.40 13.10
N ASP A 131 2.28 5.01 14.08
CA ASP A 131 2.16 4.48 15.44
C ASP A 131 0.98 3.50 15.60
N GLU A 132 0.19 3.30 14.54
CA GLU A 132 -0.91 2.34 14.52
C GLU A 132 -0.41 0.93 14.87
N LYS A 133 -0.94 0.40 15.98
CA LYS A 133 -0.59 -0.94 16.48
C LYS A 133 -1.41 -2.03 15.81
N GLY A 134 -0.79 -3.20 15.71
CA GLY A 134 -1.31 -4.35 15.03
C GLY A 134 -0.50 -5.61 15.33
N PHE A 135 -0.63 -6.60 14.48
CA PHE A 135 0.02 -7.89 14.66
C PHE A 135 0.51 -8.48 13.34
N LEU A 136 1.56 -9.30 13.43
CA LEU A 136 2.06 -10.13 12.34
C LEU A 136 1.38 -11.48 12.37
N LYS A 137 0.88 -11.92 11.22
CA LYS A 137 0.14 -13.17 11.11
C LYS A 137 0.33 -13.81 9.74
N VAL A 138 0.32 -15.14 9.70
CA VAL A 138 0.20 -15.87 8.43
C VAL A 138 -1.24 -15.74 7.92
N PRO A 139 -1.48 -15.15 6.73
CA PRO A 139 -2.83 -14.95 6.20
C PRO A 139 -3.66 -16.23 6.21
N TYR A 140 -4.97 -16.11 6.49
CA TYR A 140 -5.95 -17.20 6.55
C TYR A 140 -5.74 -18.28 7.61
N THR A 141 -4.75 -18.12 8.49
CA THR A 141 -4.56 -18.99 9.67
C THR A 141 -4.97 -18.25 10.95
N ASP A 142 -4.71 -18.79 12.14
CA ASP A 142 -4.74 -18.03 13.40
C ASP A 142 -3.35 -17.91 14.03
N GLU A 143 -2.30 -18.20 13.24
CA GLU A 143 -0.91 -18.15 13.69
C GLU A 143 -0.41 -16.69 13.73
N ILE A 144 -0.36 -16.13 14.94
CA ILE A 144 0.19 -14.80 15.23
C ILE A 144 1.67 -14.96 15.61
N LEU A 145 2.53 -14.19 14.95
CA LEU A 145 3.98 -14.22 15.14
C LEU A 145 4.47 -13.12 16.08
N ALA A 146 3.79 -11.99 16.08
CA ALA A 146 4.05 -10.86 16.95
C ALA A 146 2.76 -10.06 17.12
N ASP A 147 2.51 -9.57 18.33
CA ASP A 147 1.33 -8.78 18.68
C ASP A 147 1.75 -7.42 19.25
N ASP A 148 0.85 -6.44 19.16
CA ASP A 148 1.05 -5.05 19.59
C ASP A 148 2.30 -4.36 18.99
N VAL A 149 2.53 -4.59 17.70
CA VAL A 149 3.64 -4.04 16.93
C VAL A 149 3.17 -3.04 15.87
N THR A 150 3.91 -1.95 15.72
CA THR A 150 3.79 -1.02 14.58
C THR A 150 4.30 -1.70 13.29
N PRO A 151 3.97 -1.18 12.10
CA PRO A 151 4.54 -1.68 10.84
C PRO A 151 6.07 -1.68 10.80
N LYS A 152 6.71 -0.70 11.45
CA LYS A 152 8.17 -0.61 11.55
C LYS A 152 8.75 -1.69 12.45
N GLU A 153 8.24 -1.83 13.68
CA GLU A 153 8.67 -2.89 14.62
C GLU A 153 8.44 -4.28 14.01
N ALA A 154 7.30 -4.48 13.36
CA ALA A 154 6.99 -5.70 12.64
C ALA A 154 8.00 -5.98 11.52
N LEU A 155 8.40 -4.97 10.75
CA LEU A 155 9.41 -5.11 9.70
C LEU A 155 10.79 -5.49 10.27
N GLU A 156 11.17 -4.95 11.42
CA GLU A 156 12.42 -5.30 12.12
C GLU A 156 12.44 -6.78 12.55
N ILE A 157 11.31 -7.30 13.03
CA ILE A 157 11.16 -8.73 13.35
C ILE A 157 11.35 -9.59 12.09
N LEU A 158 10.75 -9.18 10.95
CA LEU A 158 10.88 -9.91 9.69
C LEU A 158 12.33 -9.87 9.16
N GLU A 159 13.01 -8.73 9.27
CA GLU A 159 14.42 -8.58 8.90
C GLU A 159 15.31 -9.53 9.72
N GLN A 160 15.13 -9.57 11.04
CA GLN A 160 15.87 -10.48 11.91
C GLN A 160 15.62 -11.95 11.54
N ARG A 161 14.39 -12.30 11.14
CA ARG A 161 14.07 -13.65 10.65
C ARG A 161 14.80 -13.98 9.35
N ILE A 162 14.90 -13.05 8.42
CA ILE A 162 15.60 -13.26 7.14
C ILE A 162 17.12 -13.35 7.35
N VAL A 163 17.69 -12.49 8.20
CA VAL A 163 19.13 -12.43 8.45
C VAL A 163 19.61 -13.53 9.41
N GLY A 164 18.77 -13.94 10.35
CA GLY A 164 19.07 -14.92 11.39
C GLY A 164 18.93 -16.40 10.98
N LEU A 165 18.39 -16.68 9.80
CA LEU A 165 18.35 -18.05 9.28
C LEU A 165 19.77 -18.49 8.87
N PRO A 166 20.24 -19.68 9.30
CA PRO A 166 21.49 -20.22 8.79
C PRO A 166 21.37 -20.36 7.26
N LYS A 167 22.24 -19.69 6.52
CA LYS A 167 22.39 -19.95 5.09
C LYS A 167 22.86 -21.39 4.98
N HIS A 168 22.00 -22.29 4.50
CA HIS A 168 22.43 -23.63 4.16
C HIS A 168 23.54 -23.51 3.12
N GLU A 169 24.76 -23.82 3.55
CA GLU A 169 25.99 -23.90 2.75
C GLU A 169 25.96 -25.11 1.82
#